data_AF-A0A2G9T799-F1
#
_entry.id   AF-A0A2G9T799-F1
#
_cell.length_a   1.000
_cell.length_b   1.000
_cell.length_c   1.000
_cell.angle_alpha   90.00
_cell.angle_beta   90.00
_cell.angle_gamma   90.00
#
_symmetry.space_group_name_H-M   'P 1'
#
loop_
_entity.id
_entity.type
_entity.pdbx_description
1 polymer ?
#
loop_
_entity_poly.entity_id
_entity_poly.type
_entity_poly.pdbx_seq_one_letter_code
_entity_poly.pdbx_strand_id
1 'polypeptide(L)'
;MKDDDTRRLLNAKLTTDGVRRAALIELLYPTIYKFSCLLDLRFFPFDVQNCTMIFSSWTYDQTGIDYFPASDEISIANYLENEGWELMTTK
;
A
#
# COMPACT_ATOMS: atom_id res chain seq x y z
N MET A 1 -24.24 -17.19 -2.67
CA MET A 1 -23.03 -16.35 -2.55
C MET A 1 -21.96 -17.22 -1.92
N LYS A 2 -20.76 -17.32 -2.48
CA LYS A 2 -19.73 -18.20 -1.93
C LYS A 2 -19.18 -17.57 -0.64
N ASP A 3 -18.88 -18.40 0.35
CA ASP A 3 -18.42 -17.96 1.69
C ASP A 3 -17.20 -17.02 1.60
N ASP A 4 -16.29 -17.29 0.66
CA ASP A 4 -15.09 -16.50 0.39
C ASP A 4 -15.36 -15.04 -0.02
N ASP A 5 -16.40 -14.80 -0.85
CA ASP A 5 -16.78 -13.45 -1.27
C ASP A 5 -17.33 -12.63 -0.10
N THR A 6 -17.96 -13.30 0.86
CA THR A 6 -18.55 -12.66 2.05
C THR A 6 -17.46 -12.30 3.07
N ARG A 7 -16.42 -13.12 3.18
CA ARG A 7 -15.25 -12.84 4.04
C ARG A 7 -14.47 -11.61 3.59
N ARG A 8 -14.42 -11.34 2.28
CA ARG A 8 -13.80 -10.11 1.78
C ARG A 8 -14.48 -8.88 2.35
N LEU A 9 -15.80 -8.86 2.43
CA LEU A 9 -16.54 -7.68 2.91
C LEU A 9 -16.32 -7.37 4.40
N LEU A 10 -15.73 -8.28 5.19
CA LEU A 10 -15.47 -8.07 6.62
C LEU A 10 -14.49 -6.93 6.90
N ASN A 11 -13.59 -6.63 5.96
CA ASN A 11 -12.59 -5.56 6.11
C ASN A 11 -12.97 -4.29 5.33
N ALA A 12 -14.18 -4.21 4.80
CA ALA A 12 -14.68 -3.02 4.11
C ALA A 12 -15.43 -2.12 5.11
N LYS A 13 -14.99 -0.88 5.26
CA LYS A 13 -15.68 0.16 6.03
C LYS A 13 -16.35 1.13 5.07
N LEU A 14 -17.66 1.27 5.18
CA LEU A 14 -18.46 2.16 4.34
C LEU A 14 -18.89 3.39 5.14
N THR A 15 -18.67 4.57 4.58
CA THR A 15 -19.16 5.83 5.12
C THR A 15 -20.00 6.52 4.07
N THR A 16 -21.28 6.75 4.36
CA THR A 16 -22.21 7.40 3.43
C THR A 16 -22.13 8.92 3.54
N ASP A 17 -22.01 9.61 2.39
CA ASP A 17 -22.12 11.06 2.26
C ASP A 17 -23.44 11.39 1.57
N GLY A 18 -24.44 11.77 2.38
CA GLY A 18 -25.77 12.12 1.90
C GLY A 18 -25.83 13.40 1.07
N VAL A 19 -24.84 14.29 1.21
CA VAL A 19 -24.78 15.55 0.44
C VAL A 19 -24.24 15.27 -0.95
N ARG A 20 -23.14 14.53 -1.06
CA ARG A 20 -22.56 14.14 -2.35
C ARG A 20 -23.33 13.01 -3.04
N ARG A 21 -24.29 12.39 -2.35
CA ARG A 21 -24.96 11.14 -2.77
C ARG A 21 -23.93 10.07 -3.15
N ALA A 22 -22.88 9.96 -2.34
CA ALA A 22 -21.75 9.08 -2.56
C ALA A 22 -21.45 8.26 -1.30
N ALA A 23 -20.64 7.22 -1.45
CA ALA A 23 -20.11 6.46 -0.34
C ALA A 23 -18.58 6.43 -0.44
N LEU A 24 -17.90 6.68 0.68
CA LEU A 24 -16.49 6.38 0.85
C LEU A 24 -16.37 4.91 1.27
N ILE A 25 -15.57 4.17 0.52
CA ILE A 25 -15.27 2.76 0.80
C ILE A 25 -13.80 2.67 1.18
N GLU A 26 -13.53 2.25 2.41
CA GLU A 26 -12.19 2.00 2.91
C GLU A 26 -11.97 0.49 3.00
N LEU A 27 -10.91 -0.01 2.36
CA LEU A 27 -10.57 -1.43 2.31
C LEU A 27 -9.36 -1.71 3.20
N LEU A 28 -9.59 -2.31 4.37
CA LEU A 28 -8.60 -2.47 5.43
C LEU A 28 -8.01 -3.90 5.46
N TYR A 29 -7.44 -4.35 4.34
CA TYR A 29 -6.87 -5.70 4.24
C TYR A 29 -5.40 -5.73 4.65
N PRO A 30 -5.02 -6.49 5.70
CA PRO A 30 -3.61 -6.76 5.95
C PRO A 30 -3.05 -7.60 4.81
N THR A 31 -1.98 -7.13 4.18
CA THR A 31 -1.39 -7.76 3.00
C THR A 31 0.13 -7.80 3.12
N ILE A 32 0.74 -8.89 2.69
CA ILE A 32 2.19 -9.02 2.55
C ILE A 32 2.54 -8.74 1.08
N TYR A 33 3.25 -7.65 0.83
CA TYR A 33 3.74 -7.31 -0.51
C TYR A 33 5.13 -7.88 -0.73
N LYS A 34 5.36 -8.46 -1.91
CA LYS A 34 6.67 -8.89 -2.38
C LYS A 34 6.94 -8.16 -3.69
N PHE A 35 8.00 -7.37 -3.72
CA PHE A 35 8.42 -6.60 -4.88
C PHE A 35 9.91 -6.82 -5.15
N SER A 36 10.31 -6.60 -6.39
CA SER A 36 11.71 -6.67 -6.79
C SER A 36 12.37 -5.31 -6.58
N CYS A 37 13.56 -5.31 -6.01
CA CYS A 37 14.40 -4.12 -5.85
C CYS A 37 15.80 -4.42 -6.38
N LEU A 38 16.37 -3.48 -7.14
CA LEU A 38 17.75 -3.59 -7.60
C LEU A 38 18.67 -3.10 -6.48
N LEU A 39 19.54 -3.99 -5.99
CA LEU A 39 20.45 -3.66 -4.89
C LEU A 39 21.79 -3.14 -5.43
N ASP A 40 22.28 -2.08 -4.79
CA ASP A 40 23.61 -1.54 -5.03
C ASP A 40 24.58 -2.00 -3.93
N LEU A 41 25.43 -2.97 -4.27
CA LEU A 41 26.31 -3.65 -3.31
C LEU A 41 27.74 -3.09 -3.28
N ARG A 42 27.98 -1.89 -3.83
CA ARG A 42 29.33 -1.30 -3.92
C ARG A 42 30.02 -1.12 -2.55
N PHE A 43 29.24 -0.92 -1.49
CA PHE A 43 29.73 -0.61 -0.15
C PHE A 43 29.36 -1.66 0.91
N PHE A 44 29.01 -2.87 0.51
CA PHE A 44 28.65 -3.95 1.44
C PHE A 44 29.71 -4.13 2.54
N PRO A 45 29.35 -4.24 3.83
CA PRO A 45 27.99 -4.34 4.40
C PRO A 45 27.35 -3.02 4.84
N PHE A 46 27.94 -1.88 4.46
CA PHE A 46 27.48 -0.52 4.83
C PHE A 46 26.84 0.20 3.63
N ASP A 47 26.08 -0.56 2.85
CA ASP A 47 25.37 -0.09 1.67
C ASP A 47 24.02 0.55 2.02
N VAL A 48 23.56 1.42 1.12
CA VAL A 48 22.25 2.08 1.20
C VAL A 48 21.43 1.64 0.00
N GLN A 49 20.19 1.22 0.28
CA GLN A 49 19.29 0.72 -0.76
C GLN A 49 18.11 1.66 -0.97
N ASN A 50 17.83 1.97 -2.23
CA ASN A 50 16.66 2.74 -2.65
C ASN A 50 15.72 1.83 -3.43
N CYS A 51 14.62 1.45 -2.79
CA CYS A 51 13.66 0.51 -3.33
C CYS A 51 12.33 1.19 -3.64
N THR A 52 11.76 0.91 -4.82
CA THR A 52 10.49 1.47 -5.28
C THR A 52 9.41 0.39 -5.34
N MET A 53 8.25 0.68 -4.77
CA MET A 53 7.04 -0.12 -4.93
C MET A 53 6.10 0.59 -5.90
N ILE A 54 5.54 -0.14 -6.86
CA ILE A 54 4.60 0.40 -7.84
C ILE A 54 3.23 -0.24 -7.60
N PHE A 55 2.23 0.58 -7.32
CA PHE A 55 0.84 0.16 -7.18
C PHE A 55 0.04 0.70 -8.37
N SER A 56 -0.67 -0.20 -9.06
CA SER A 56 -1.51 0.15 -10.20
C SER A 56 -2.62 -0.89 -10.37
N SER A 57 -3.67 -0.52 -11.10
CA SER A 57 -4.61 -1.49 -11.62
C SER A 57 -3.95 -2.33 -12.71
N TRP A 58 -4.29 -3.62 -12.73
CA TRP A 58 -3.95 -4.50 -13.85
C TRP A 58 -4.89 -4.32 -15.04
N THR A 59 -6.16 -3.99 -14.77
CA THR A 59 -7.25 -4.04 -15.78
C THR A 59 -7.74 -2.68 -16.25
N TYR A 60 -7.35 -1.60 -15.56
CA TYR A 60 -7.79 -0.25 -15.87
C TYR A 60 -6.57 0.66 -15.99
N ASP A 61 -6.67 1.62 -16.90
CA ASP A 61 -5.75 2.74 -17.00
C ASP A 61 -6.34 3.98 -16.30
N GLN A 62 -5.70 5.13 -16.48
CA GLN A 62 -6.11 6.40 -15.88
C GLN A 62 -7.47 6.91 -16.39
N THR A 63 -7.96 6.42 -17.54
CA THR A 63 -9.30 6.79 -18.02
C THR A 63 -10.41 6.09 -17.22
N GLY A 64 -10.09 4.94 -16.61
CA GLY A 64 -11.01 4.18 -15.77
C GLY A 64 -10.86 4.48 -14.27
N ILE A 65 -9.63 4.59 -13.77
CA ILE A 65 -9.35 4.80 -12.34
C ILE A 65 -8.27 5.86 -12.18
N ASP A 66 -8.53 6.85 -11.34
CA ASP A 66 -7.54 7.84 -10.94
C ASP A 66 -7.02 7.53 -9.53
N TYR A 67 -5.70 7.57 -9.37
CA TYR A 67 -5.01 7.20 -8.13
C TYR A 67 -4.42 8.43 -7.46
N PHE A 68 -4.75 8.61 -6.18
CA PHE A 68 -4.18 9.68 -5.36
C PHE A 68 -3.59 9.08 -4.08
N PRO A 69 -2.34 9.41 -3.73
CA PRO A 69 -1.80 9.05 -2.44
C PRO A 69 -2.59 9.78 -1.34
N ALA A 70 -2.91 9.08 -0.26
CA ALA A 70 -3.54 9.72 0.90
C ALA A 70 -2.57 10.62 1.68
N SER A 71 -1.27 10.37 1.53
CA SER A 71 -0.15 11.09 2.16
C SER A 71 1.09 10.91 1.29
N ASP A 72 1.98 11.90 1.27
CA ASP A 72 3.29 11.82 0.59
C ASP A 72 4.30 10.94 1.32
N GLU A 73 3.99 10.52 2.55
CA GLU A 73 4.82 9.63 3.36
C GLU A 73 4.03 8.40 3.82
N ILE A 74 4.74 7.28 3.95
CA ILE A 74 4.16 6.02 4.47
C ILE A 74 4.12 6.11 6.00
N SER A 75 2.97 5.82 6.59
CA SER A 75 2.83 5.79 8.05
C SER A 75 3.67 4.68 8.66
N ILE A 76 4.62 5.05 9.51
CA ILE A 76 5.49 4.15 10.28
C ILE A 76 5.02 3.96 11.73
N ALA A 77 3.80 4.40 12.06
CA ALA A 77 3.29 4.37 13.44
C ALA A 77 3.28 2.97 14.08
N ASN A 78 3.10 1.92 13.27
CA ASN A 78 3.11 0.51 13.69
C ASN A 78 4.31 -0.27 13.10
N TYR A 79 5.37 0.43 12.68
CA TYR A 79 6.56 -0.21 12.16
C TYR A 79 7.30 -0.95 13.28
N LEU A 80 7.69 -2.18 13.00
CA LEU A 80 8.58 -2.97 13.84
C LEU A 80 9.98 -2.91 13.21
N GLU A 81 10.94 -2.46 13.99
CA GLU A 81 12.33 -2.32 13.54
C GLU A 81 12.91 -3.65 13.07
N ASN A 82 13.72 -3.61 12.02
CA ASN A 82 14.38 -4.79 11.47
C ASN A 82 15.82 -4.88 11.97
N GLU A 83 16.23 -6.07 12.43
CA GLU A 83 17.57 -6.31 12.97
C GLU A 83 18.72 -6.16 11.94
N GLY A 84 18.43 -6.18 10.64
CA GLY A 84 19.42 -6.10 9.56
C GLY A 84 19.29 -4.89 8.64
N TRP A 85 18.25 -4.08 8.80
CA TRP A 85 17.94 -2.95 7.92
C TRP A 85 17.39 -1.77 8.73
N GLU A 86 18.00 -0.61 8.56
CA GLU A 86 17.50 0.65 9.11
C GLU A 86 16.66 1.38 8.05
N LEU A 87 15.42 1.74 8.41
CA LEU A 87 14.55 2.54 7.54
C LEU A 87 14.90 4.02 7.67
N MET A 88 15.57 4.58 6.65
CA MET A 88 15.98 5.99 6.67
C MET A 88 14.88 6.97 6.25
N THR A 89 14.12 6.66 5.20
CA THR A 89 13.07 7.54 4.68
C THR A 89 12.03 6.75 3.89
N THR A 90 10.79 7.25 3.88
CA THR A 90 9.73 6.79 2.97
C THR A 90 9.21 7.98 2.15
N LYS A 91 8.69 7.70 0.96
CA LYS A 91 8.07 8.66 0.06
C LYS A 91 7.01 7.92 -0.76
#